data_AF-A0A1H9ULK7-F1
#
_entry.id   AF-A0A1H9ULK7-F1
#
_cell.length_a   1.000
_cell.length_b   1.000
_cell.length_c   1.000
_cell.angle_alpha   90.00
_cell.angle_beta   90.00
_cell.angle_gamma   90.00
#
_symmetry.space_group_name_H-M   'P 1'
#
loop_
_entity.id
_entity.type
_entity.pdbx_description
1 polymer ?
#
loop_
_entity_poly.entity_id
_entity_poly.type
_entity_poly.pdbx_seq_one_letter_code
_entity_poly.pdbx_strand_id
1 'polypeptide(L)'
;MTLLHGDSLYAPLTTGEPWAPSLPFTYPPIAGLLFLPLTMLPSQLGWGVLAALSALALGFVLHECLPPRLRTGWRFGALLVATLALEPVWRSIGLGQVNLLLMAMVVADVLLLRGRKGAGVLIGAAAAIKLTPLIFVAHLVLTRRWADAARAMAAFVVLNLVAAVVLPRDTVRFWTEALVDGNDATTNSWIGNQSLNGILQRLTGEGKTALFLFAATAVIALGLGAVVVRRLHRNGDDLGALLVTAAIGLLVSPVSWTHHWVWVVPLAGYLIARSNVWGLLALAVVFSGWQFKMVPSGAKSELTWTAADVLLGNSYLIAALVAAPIVILLAGADPALRGRTARVELEPGEKSRS
;
A
#
# COMPACT_ATOMS: atom_id res chain seq x y z
N MET A 1 -16.71 -13.50 -16.01
CA MET A 1 -17.23 -14.74 -16.63
C MET A 1 -17.57 -15.79 -15.58
N THR A 2 -16.66 -16.20 -14.69
CA THR A 2 -16.89 -17.21 -13.64
C THR A 2 -18.21 -17.03 -12.88
N LEU A 3 -18.44 -15.83 -12.33
CA LEU A 3 -19.66 -15.52 -11.58
C LEU A 3 -20.95 -15.60 -12.41
N LEU A 4 -20.89 -15.27 -13.70
CA LEU A 4 -22.04 -15.32 -14.61
C LEU A 4 -22.44 -16.75 -14.98
N HIS A 5 -21.49 -17.69 -14.94
CA HIS A 5 -21.72 -19.10 -15.20
C HIS A 5 -22.11 -19.89 -13.93
N GLY A 6 -22.18 -19.22 -12.77
CA GLY A 6 -22.50 -19.85 -11.49
C GLY A 6 -21.31 -20.55 -10.82
N ASP A 7 -20.09 -20.37 -11.35
CA ASP A 7 -18.87 -20.93 -10.78
C ASP A 7 -18.36 -20.09 -9.60
N SER A 8 -17.65 -20.74 -8.67
CA SER A 8 -17.03 -20.07 -7.52
C SER A 8 -15.90 -19.13 -7.95
N LEU A 9 -15.85 -17.93 -7.36
CA LEU A 9 -14.76 -16.97 -7.58
C LEU A 9 -13.37 -17.56 -7.28
N TYR A 10 -13.30 -18.52 -6.34
CA TYR A 10 -12.06 -19.14 -5.87
C TYR A 10 -11.79 -20.51 -6.49
N ALA A 11 -12.56 -20.90 -7.52
CA ALA A 11 -12.21 -22.05 -8.35
C ALA A 11 -11.04 -21.69 -9.30
N PRO A 12 -10.25 -22.68 -9.77
CA PRO A 12 -9.27 -22.45 -10.82
C PRO A 12 -9.94 -21.78 -12.03
N LEU A 13 -9.29 -20.75 -12.58
CA LEU A 13 -9.83 -20.04 -13.73
C LEU A 13 -9.75 -20.93 -14.97
N THR A 14 -10.89 -21.46 -15.40
CA THR A 14 -11.02 -22.37 -16.56
C THR A 14 -11.23 -21.64 -17.88
N THR A 15 -11.56 -20.34 -17.84
CA THR A 15 -11.94 -19.53 -19.02
C THR A 15 -10.91 -18.43 -19.33
N GLY A 16 -9.65 -18.62 -18.96
CA GLY A 16 -8.58 -17.67 -19.26
C GLY A 16 -8.12 -17.73 -20.72
N GLU A 17 -7.52 -16.64 -21.20
CA GLU A 17 -6.81 -16.66 -22.48
C GLU A 17 -5.69 -17.71 -22.43
N PRO A 18 -5.44 -18.49 -23.51
CA PRO A 18 -4.45 -19.58 -23.48
C PRO A 18 -3.03 -19.17 -23.11
N TRP A 19 -2.68 -17.89 -23.31
CA TRP A 19 -1.37 -17.34 -22.99
C TRP A 19 -1.29 -16.75 -21.57
N ALA A 20 -2.42 -16.56 -20.90
CA ALA A 20 -2.46 -15.94 -19.59
C ALA A 20 -2.12 -16.96 -18.50
N PRO A 21 -1.21 -16.63 -17.57
CA PRO A 21 -0.92 -17.51 -16.44
C PRO A 21 -2.18 -17.68 -15.57
N SER A 22 -2.44 -18.92 -15.14
CA SER A 22 -3.53 -19.22 -14.20
C SER A 22 -3.21 -18.65 -12.82
N LEU A 23 -3.69 -17.43 -12.56
CA LEU A 23 -3.57 -16.78 -11.26
C LEU A 23 -4.90 -16.90 -10.48
N PRO A 24 -4.86 -17.26 -9.19
CA PRO A 24 -6.07 -17.33 -8.39
C PRO A 24 -6.67 -15.95 -8.16
N PHE A 25 -7.98 -15.89 -8.01
CA PHE A 25 -8.66 -14.69 -7.50
C PHE A 25 -8.38 -14.56 -6.00
N THR A 26 -7.79 -13.44 -5.58
CA THR A 26 -7.30 -13.23 -4.20
C THR A 26 -8.00 -12.08 -3.47
N TYR A 27 -9.05 -11.51 -4.06
CA TYR A 27 -9.80 -10.40 -3.50
C TYR A 27 -11.01 -10.88 -2.70
N PRO A 28 -11.51 -10.09 -1.73
CA PRO A 28 -12.83 -10.31 -1.14
C PRO A 28 -13.95 -10.36 -2.20
N PRO A 29 -15.05 -11.09 -1.98
CA PRO A 29 -16.05 -11.34 -3.02
C PRO A 29 -16.74 -10.08 -3.55
N ILE A 30 -16.82 -9.01 -2.76
CA ILE A 30 -17.36 -7.72 -3.22
C ILE A 30 -16.59 -7.16 -4.42
N ALA A 31 -15.28 -7.42 -4.51
CA ALA A 31 -14.48 -7.01 -5.67
C ALA A 31 -14.96 -7.71 -6.95
N GLY A 32 -15.34 -8.99 -6.86
CA GLY A 32 -15.91 -9.73 -7.99
C GLY A 32 -17.20 -9.10 -8.51
N LEU A 33 -18.07 -8.65 -7.61
CA LEU A 33 -19.30 -7.93 -7.98
C LEU A 33 -18.99 -6.57 -8.63
N LEU A 34 -18.03 -5.82 -8.08
CA LEU A 34 -17.63 -4.51 -8.63
C LEU A 34 -16.94 -4.62 -9.99
N PHE A 35 -16.27 -5.74 -10.27
CA PHE A 35 -15.65 -6.01 -11.57
C PHE A 35 -16.60 -6.65 -12.58
N LEU A 36 -17.83 -7.00 -12.18
CA LEU A 36 -18.81 -7.62 -13.07
C LEU A 36 -19.05 -6.81 -14.37
N PRO A 37 -19.17 -5.48 -14.36
CA PRO A 37 -19.36 -4.71 -15.60
C PRO A 37 -18.20 -4.88 -16.60
N LEU A 38 -16.96 -5.07 -16.13
CA LEU A 38 -15.81 -5.29 -17.01
C LEU A 38 -15.90 -6.61 -17.78
N THR A 39 -16.67 -7.58 -17.27
CA THR A 39 -16.87 -8.87 -17.94
C THR A 39 -17.77 -8.78 -19.17
N MET A 40 -18.49 -7.65 -19.33
CA MET A 40 -19.29 -7.36 -20.53
C MET A 40 -18.43 -6.86 -21.70
N LEU A 41 -17.15 -6.57 -21.46
CA LEU A 41 -16.20 -6.09 -22.45
C LEU A 41 -15.27 -7.23 -22.88
N PRO A 42 -14.75 -7.20 -24.12
CA PRO A 42 -13.59 -8.01 -24.49
C PRO A 42 -12.44 -7.76 -23.51
N SER A 43 -11.64 -8.79 -23.22
CA SER A 43 -10.61 -8.78 -22.17
C SER A 43 -9.63 -7.60 -22.32
N GLN A 44 -9.20 -7.29 -23.54
CA GLN A 44 -8.30 -6.17 -23.84
C GLN A 44 -8.96 -4.81 -23.61
N LEU A 45 -10.26 -4.68 -23.87
CA LEU A 45 -11.00 -3.44 -23.62
C LEU A 45 -11.25 -3.25 -22.12
N GLY A 46 -11.60 -4.32 -21.40
CA GLY A 46 -11.71 -4.31 -19.94
C GLY A 46 -10.39 -3.91 -19.28
N TRP A 47 -9.27 -4.49 -19.74
CA TRP A 47 -7.93 -4.08 -19.32
C TRP A 47 -7.65 -2.60 -19.66
N GLY A 48 -7.97 -2.15 -20.88
CA GLY A 48 -7.75 -0.77 -21.31
C GLY A 48 -8.52 0.26 -20.48
N VAL A 49 -9.78 -0.04 -20.13
CA VAL A 49 -10.58 0.79 -19.21
C VAL A 49 -9.90 0.87 -17.84
N LEU A 50 -9.48 -0.27 -17.28
CA LEU A 50 -8.82 -0.29 -15.98
C LEU A 50 -7.46 0.43 -16.01
N ALA A 51 -6.70 0.29 -17.09
CA ALA A 51 -5.44 1.00 -17.30
C ALA A 51 -5.65 2.51 -17.38
N ALA A 52 -6.69 2.98 -18.09
CA ALA A 52 -7.05 4.38 -18.17
C ALA A 52 -7.44 4.96 -16.80
N LEU A 53 -8.31 4.25 -16.06
CA LEU A 53 -8.68 4.63 -14.69
C LEU A 53 -7.46 4.67 -13.76
N SER A 54 -6.55 3.72 -13.90
CA SER A 54 -5.30 3.66 -13.13
C SER A 54 -4.37 4.82 -13.45
N ALA A 55 -4.26 5.22 -14.71
CA ALA A 55 -3.49 6.39 -15.14
C ALA A 55 -4.09 7.70 -14.63
N LEU A 56 -5.43 7.83 -14.62
CA LEU A 56 -6.12 8.98 -14.02
C LEU A 56 -5.88 9.05 -12.51
N ALA A 57 -5.96 7.91 -11.81
CA ALA A 57 -5.68 7.82 -10.38
C ALA A 57 -4.21 8.16 -10.06
N LEU A 58 -3.27 7.71 -10.90
CA LEU A 58 -1.86 8.07 -10.81
C LEU A 58 -1.67 9.59 -10.95
N GLY A 59 -2.27 10.19 -11.99
CA GLY A 59 -2.22 11.63 -12.22
C GLY A 59 -2.81 12.43 -11.07
N PHE A 60 -3.96 12.00 -10.53
CA PHE A 60 -4.59 12.60 -9.35
C PHE A 60 -3.66 12.55 -8.13
N VAL A 61 -3.12 11.39 -7.78
CA VAL A 61 -2.24 11.27 -6.60
C VAL A 61 -0.98 12.10 -6.76
N LEU A 62 -0.37 12.08 -7.95
CA LEU A 62 0.80 12.89 -8.25
C LEU A 62 0.48 14.38 -8.13
N HIS A 63 -0.65 14.83 -8.68
CA HIS A 63 -1.11 16.22 -8.58
C HIS A 63 -1.26 16.65 -7.11
N GLU A 64 -1.92 15.84 -6.28
CA GLU A 64 -2.17 16.17 -4.88
C GLU A 64 -0.90 16.16 -4.02
N CYS A 65 0.09 15.32 -4.35
CA CYS A 65 1.33 15.22 -3.60
C CYS A 65 2.43 16.19 -4.06
N LEU A 66 2.26 16.86 -5.21
CA LEU A 66 3.23 17.81 -5.74
C LEU A 66 3.03 19.23 -5.18
N PRO A 67 4.12 20.04 -5.11
CA PRO A 67 4.02 21.47 -4.89
C PRO A 67 3.16 22.15 -5.97
N PRO A 68 2.35 23.19 -5.64
CA PRO A 68 1.43 23.83 -6.59
C PRO A 68 2.06 24.24 -7.93
N ARG A 69 3.30 24.75 -7.89
CA ARG A 69 4.06 25.18 -9.08
C ARG A 69 4.40 24.06 -10.09
N LEU A 70 4.24 22.79 -9.71
CA LEU A 70 4.54 21.61 -10.52
C LEU A 70 3.29 20.79 -10.89
N ARG A 71 2.11 21.28 -10.52
CA ARG A 71 0.83 20.57 -10.73
C ARG A 71 0.28 20.69 -12.16
N THR A 72 0.85 21.56 -12.98
CA THR A 72 0.37 21.85 -14.34
C THR A 72 1.51 21.96 -15.35
N GLY A 73 1.15 21.96 -16.64
CA GLY A 73 2.07 22.18 -17.75
C GLY A 73 3.03 21.01 -18.01
N TRP A 74 4.07 21.27 -18.81
CA TRP A 74 5.00 20.23 -19.28
C TRP A 74 5.75 19.52 -18.15
N ARG A 75 6.03 20.22 -17.02
CA ARG A 75 6.71 19.65 -15.86
C ARG A 75 5.88 18.56 -15.19
N PHE A 76 4.57 18.80 -15.05
CA PHE A 76 3.64 17.78 -14.55
C PHE A 76 3.61 16.57 -15.49
N GLY A 77 3.48 16.80 -16.80
CA GLY A 77 3.52 15.74 -17.80
C GLY A 77 4.81 14.91 -17.74
N ALA A 78 5.97 15.56 -17.62
CA ALA A 78 7.26 14.88 -17.50
C ALA A 78 7.36 14.05 -16.21
N LEU A 79 6.89 14.57 -15.07
CA LEU A 79 6.84 13.83 -13.81
C LEU A 79 5.89 12.64 -13.89
N LEU A 80 4.74 12.80 -14.53
CA LEU A 80 3.78 11.72 -14.74
C LEU A 80 4.40 10.59 -15.58
N VAL A 81 5.05 10.92 -16.68
CA VAL A 81 5.79 9.95 -17.51
C VAL A 81 6.92 9.28 -16.71
N ALA A 82 7.66 10.04 -15.89
CA ALA A 82 8.70 9.47 -15.04
C ALA A 82 8.12 8.48 -14.00
N THR A 83 6.96 8.77 -13.41
CA THR A 83 6.30 7.83 -12.50
C THR A 83 5.78 6.58 -13.19
N LEU A 84 5.35 6.67 -14.46
CA LEU A 84 4.98 5.50 -15.25
C LEU A 84 6.17 4.57 -15.51
N ALA A 85 7.41 5.09 -15.55
CA ALA A 85 8.61 4.27 -15.73
C ALA A 85 9.00 3.49 -14.45
N LEU A 86 8.44 3.81 -13.28
CA LEU A 86 8.69 3.07 -12.05
C LEU A 86 8.00 1.70 -12.11
N GLU A 87 8.75 0.65 -11.74
CA GLU A 87 8.30 -0.73 -11.81
C GLU A 87 6.99 -1.01 -11.08
N PRO A 88 6.77 -0.50 -9.85
CA PRO A 88 5.50 -0.72 -9.19
C PRO A 88 4.30 -0.21 -9.98
N VAL A 89 4.49 0.86 -10.75
CA VAL A 89 3.43 1.54 -11.51
C VAL A 89 3.15 0.81 -12.82
N TRP A 90 4.15 0.66 -13.71
CA TRP A 90 3.90 -0.01 -14.98
C TRP A 90 3.53 -1.47 -14.79
N ARG A 91 4.08 -2.17 -13.78
CA ARG A 91 3.70 -3.55 -13.49
C ARG A 91 2.27 -3.63 -12.96
N SER A 92 1.83 -2.68 -12.11
CA SER A 92 0.43 -2.63 -11.67
C SER A 92 -0.53 -2.44 -12.85
N ILE A 93 -0.22 -1.53 -13.79
CA ILE A 93 -1.04 -1.30 -14.98
C ILE A 93 -1.02 -2.53 -15.90
N GLY A 94 0.17 -3.06 -16.20
CA GLY A 94 0.34 -4.21 -17.08
C GLY A 94 -0.40 -5.45 -16.58
N LEU A 95 -0.42 -5.67 -15.26
CA LEU A 95 -1.15 -6.78 -14.63
C LEU A 95 -2.66 -6.51 -14.44
N GLY A 96 -3.17 -5.32 -14.80
CA GLY A 96 -4.57 -4.96 -14.55
C GLY A 96 -4.92 -4.91 -13.06
N GLN A 97 -4.00 -4.43 -12.22
CA GLN A 97 -4.18 -4.36 -10.76
C GLN A 97 -4.82 -3.04 -10.34
N VAL A 98 -5.75 -3.10 -9.39
CA VAL A 98 -6.49 -1.93 -8.89
C VAL A 98 -5.72 -1.07 -7.88
N ASN A 99 -4.45 -1.39 -7.60
CA ASN A 99 -3.68 -0.77 -6.51
C ASN A 99 -3.61 0.77 -6.63
N LEU A 100 -3.48 1.30 -7.85
CA LEU A 100 -3.45 2.75 -8.10
C LEU A 100 -4.78 3.43 -7.74
N LEU A 101 -5.92 2.77 -8.03
CA LEU A 101 -7.25 3.26 -7.64
C LEU A 101 -7.42 3.26 -6.13
N LEU A 102 -7.02 2.16 -5.46
CA LEU A 102 -7.10 2.05 -4.01
C LEU A 102 -6.20 3.09 -3.31
N MET A 103 -4.99 3.31 -3.84
CA MET A 103 -4.09 4.37 -3.37
C MET A 103 -4.75 5.75 -3.52
N ALA A 104 -5.34 6.06 -4.67
CA ALA A 104 -6.03 7.33 -4.89
C ALA A 104 -7.21 7.53 -3.93
N MET A 105 -8.00 6.49 -3.68
CA MET A 105 -9.08 6.51 -2.69
C MET A 105 -8.57 6.86 -1.29
N VAL A 106 -7.48 6.21 -0.84
CA VAL A 106 -6.89 6.48 0.47
C VAL A 106 -6.30 7.90 0.54
N VAL A 107 -5.55 8.33 -0.48
CA VAL A 107 -4.98 9.69 -0.55
C VAL A 107 -6.08 10.74 -0.50
N ALA A 108 -7.17 10.56 -1.26
CA ALA A 108 -8.32 11.44 -1.24
C ALA A 108 -8.97 11.52 0.15
N ASP A 109 -9.17 10.37 0.80
CA ASP A 109 -9.79 10.29 2.11
C ASP A 109 -8.97 10.98 3.20
N VAL A 110 -7.68 10.65 3.25
CA VAL A 110 -6.79 11.12 4.30
C VAL A 110 -6.50 12.61 4.14
N LEU A 111 -6.19 13.07 2.92
CA LEU A 111 -5.69 14.42 2.69
C LEU A 111 -6.79 15.43 2.30
N LEU A 112 -7.80 15.03 1.53
CA LEU A 112 -8.79 15.96 0.96
C LEU A 112 -10.15 15.92 1.66
N LEU A 113 -10.54 14.78 2.23
CA LEU A 113 -11.84 14.65 2.90
C LEU A 113 -11.79 14.95 4.40
N ARG A 114 -10.63 15.26 4.98
CA ARG A 114 -10.49 15.59 6.40
C ARG A 114 -11.49 16.67 6.83
N GLY A 115 -12.26 16.37 7.88
CA GLY A 115 -13.29 17.27 8.42
C GLY A 115 -14.62 17.27 7.63
N ARG A 116 -14.75 16.51 6.54
CA ARG A 116 -15.99 16.39 5.76
C ARG A 116 -16.83 15.19 6.22
N LYS A 117 -18.14 15.23 5.94
CA LYS A 117 -19.11 14.18 6.31
C LYS A 117 -18.81 12.80 5.68
N GLY A 118 -18.05 12.75 4.59
CA GLY A 118 -17.65 11.50 3.92
C GLY A 118 -16.29 10.91 4.32
N ALA A 119 -15.52 11.57 5.20
CA ALA A 119 -14.19 11.09 5.59
C ALA A 119 -14.26 9.67 6.21
N GLY A 120 -13.32 8.81 5.84
CA GLY A 120 -13.24 7.40 6.21
C GLY A 120 -13.88 6.44 5.20
N VAL A 121 -14.92 6.87 4.48
CA VAL A 121 -15.71 5.97 3.62
C VAL A 121 -14.87 5.39 2.47
N LEU A 122 -13.99 6.18 1.86
CA LEU A 122 -13.15 5.69 0.76
C LEU A 122 -12.10 4.69 1.26
N ILE A 123 -11.55 4.89 2.47
CA ILE A 123 -10.67 3.89 3.10
C ILE A 123 -11.43 2.58 3.32
N GLY A 124 -12.65 2.65 3.87
CA GLY A 124 -13.49 1.47 4.09
C GLY A 124 -13.84 0.74 2.80
N ALA A 125 -14.21 1.47 1.76
CA ALA A 125 -14.47 0.90 0.43
C ALA A 125 -13.22 0.28 -0.19
N ALA A 126 -12.06 0.93 -0.09
CA ALA A 126 -10.81 0.38 -0.58
C ALA A 126 -10.42 -0.91 0.18
N ALA A 127 -10.59 -0.92 1.50
CA ALA A 127 -10.39 -2.10 2.36
C ALA A 127 -11.35 -3.25 2.04
N ALA A 128 -12.57 -2.94 1.60
CA ALA A 128 -13.53 -3.96 1.20
C ALA A 128 -13.14 -4.61 -0.14
N ILE A 129 -12.58 -3.83 -1.08
CA ILE A 129 -12.11 -4.33 -2.37
C ILE A 129 -10.84 -5.16 -2.23
N LYS A 130 -9.90 -4.78 -1.35
CA LYS A 130 -8.66 -5.49 -1.05
C LYS A 130 -8.36 -5.26 0.42
N LEU A 131 -7.99 -6.27 1.21
CA LEU A 131 -7.85 -6.08 2.67
C LEU A 131 -6.71 -5.13 3.09
N THR A 132 -5.71 -4.90 2.22
CA THR A 132 -4.50 -4.15 2.58
C THR A 132 -4.73 -2.72 3.07
N PRO A 133 -5.68 -1.91 2.55
CA PRO A 133 -5.97 -0.58 3.06
C PRO A 133 -6.61 -0.54 4.46
N LEU A 134 -6.94 -1.68 5.07
CA LEU A 134 -7.46 -1.71 6.45
C LEU A 134 -6.47 -1.11 7.45
N ILE A 135 -5.15 -1.14 7.16
CA ILE A 135 -4.11 -0.47 7.96
C ILE A 135 -4.37 1.05 8.09
N PHE A 136 -5.05 1.68 7.12
CA PHE A 136 -5.37 3.10 7.19
C PHE A 136 -6.51 3.40 8.18
N VAL A 137 -7.30 2.41 8.59
CA VAL A 137 -8.21 2.57 9.75
C VAL A 137 -7.39 2.76 11.02
N ALA A 138 -6.29 2.01 11.18
CA ALA A 138 -5.35 2.22 12.29
C ALA A 138 -4.67 3.60 12.19
N HIS A 139 -4.34 4.08 10.99
CA HIS A 139 -3.88 5.46 10.80
C HIS A 139 -4.88 6.51 11.30
N LEU A 140 -6.17 6.37 10.97
CA LEU A 140 -7.21 7.27 11.45
C LEU A 140 -7.29 7.24 12.99
N VAL A 141 -7.20 6.06 13.60
CA VAL A 141 -7.12 5.90 15.06
C VAL A 141 -5.88 6.59 15.65
N LEU A 142 -4.70 6.37 15.06
CA LEU A 142 -3.44 6.96 15.51
C LEU A 142 -3.42 8.49 15.40
N THR A 143 -4.15 9.04 14.43
CA THR A 143 -4.33 10.48 14.20
C THR A 143 -5.58 11.04 14.91
N ARG A 144 -6.21 10.26 15.81
CA ARG A 144 -7.39 10.63 16.61
C ARG A 144 -8.63 11.01 15.79
N ARG A 145 -8.72 10.53 14.55
CA ARG A 145 -9.87 10.68 13.64
C ARG A 145 -10.88 9.53 13.87
N TRP A 146 -11.39 9.42 15.10
CA TRP A 146 -12.22 8.29 15.54
C TRP A 146 -13.51 8.12 14.73
N ALA A 147 -14.19 9.23 14.42
CA ALA A 147 -15.41 9.20 13.61
C ALA A 147 -15.13 8.72 12.18
N ASP A 148 -13.98 9.08 11.62
CA ASP A 148 -13.55 8.64 10.28
C ASP A 148 -13.21 7.15 10.31
N ALA A 149 -12.52 6.68 11.37
CA ALA A 149 -12.23 5.26 11.56
C ALA A 149 -13.51 4.43 11.69
N ALA A 150 -14.51 4.92 12.42
CA ALA A 150 -15.82 4.28 12.53
C ALA A 150 -16.55 4.23 11.19
N ARG A 151 -16.54 5.32 10.41
CA ARG A 151 -17.11 5.37 9.05
C ARG A 151 -16.40 4.42 8.09
N ALA A 152 -15.07 4.34 8.16
CA ALA A 152 -14.28 3.40 7.38
C ALA A 152 -14.65 1.95 7.71
N MET A 153 -14.73 1.60 8.99
CA MET A 153 -15.14 0.26 9.41
C MET A 153 -16.58 -0.04 9.01
N ALA A 154 -17.50 0.93 9.14
CA ALA A 154 -18.89 0.76 8.71
C ALA A 154 -18.99 0.50 7.21
N ALA A 155 -18.31 1.28 6.37
CA ALA A 155 -18.28 1.07 4.92
C ALA A 155 -17.67 -0.29 4.54
N PHE A 156 -16.57 -0.68 5.20
CA PHE A 156 -15.95 -1.99 5.03
C PHE A 156 -16.93 -3.14 5.34
N VAL A 157 -17.60 -3.08 6.49
CA VAL A 157 -18.56 -4.09 6.93
C VAL A 157 -19.76 -4.14 6.01
N VAL A 158 -20.39 -3.00 5.69
CA VAL A 158 -21.59 -2.95 4.83
C VAL A 158 -21.31 -3.56 3.46
N LEU A 159 -20.18 -3.22 2.84
CA LEU A 159 -19.83 -3.75 1.51
C LEU A 159 -19.57 -5.27 1.54
N ASN A 160 -18.91 -5.77 2.59
CA ASN A 160 -18.71 -7.21 2.74
C ASN A 160 -19.99 -7.95 3.12
N LEU A 161 -20.93 -7.32 3.85
CA LEU A 161 -22.25 -7.89 4.11
C LEU A 161 -23.09 -7.98 2.83
N VAL A 162 -23.02 -6.97 1.95
CA VAL A 162 -23.63 -7.05 0.61
C VAL A 162 -23.09 -8.26 -0.15
N ALA A 163 -21.77 -8.45 -0.15
CA ALA A 163 -21.17 -9.63 -0.75
C ALA A 163 -21.57 -10.94 -0.06
N ALA A 164 -21.71 -10.96 1.27
CA ALA A 164 -22.17 -12.13 2.00
C ALA A 164 -23.61 -12.52 1.64
N VAL A 165 -24.48 -11.54 1.38
CA VAL A 165 -25.87 -11.77 0.96
C VAL A 165 -25.94 -12.26 -0.50
N VAL A 166 -25.15 -11.65 -1.40
CA VAL A 166 -25.19 -11.97 -2.84
C VAL A 166 -24.39 -13.24 -3.17
N LEU A 167 -23.26 -13.46 -2.50
CA LEU A 167 -22.30 -14.53 -2.73
C LEU A 167 -21.93 -15.25 -1.42
N PRO A 168 -22.90 -15.90 -0.73
CA PRO A 168 -22.67 -16.46 0.61
C PRO A 168 -21.59 -17.55 0.63
N ARG A 169 -21.58 -18.45 -0.36
CA ARG A 169 -20.60 -19.55 -0.45
C ARG A 169 -19.18 -19.03 -0.66
N ASP A 170 -19.00 -18.10 -1.60
CA ASP A 170 -17.70 -17.49 -1.87
C ASP A 170 -17.23 -16.65 -0.68
N THR A 171 -18.15 -16.01 0.05
CA THR A 171 -17.79 -15.27 1.27
C THR A 171 -17.26 -16.19 2.35
N VAL A 172 -17.93 -17.31 2.64
CA VAL A 172 -17.40 -18.30 3.58
C VAL A 172 -16.02 -18.78 3.14
N ARG A 173 -15.90 -19.19 1.88
CA ARG A 173 -14.64 -19.71 1.31
C ARG A 173 -13.50 -18.71 1.36
N PHE A 174 -13.78 -17.42 1.13
CA PHE A 174 -12.78 -16.37 1.23
C PHE A 174 -12.16 -16.32 2.62
N TRP A 175 -13.01 -16.28 3.67
CA TRP A 175 -12.56 -16.10 5.05
C TRP A 175 -11.96 -17.37 5.66
N THR A 176 -12.32 -18.57 5.17
CA THR A 176 -11.84 -19.84 5.73
C THR A 176 -10.67 -20.47 4.96
N GLU A 177 -10.64 -20.31 3.63
CA GLU A 177 -9.68 -20.99 2.75
C GLU A 177 -8.81 -19.97 2.01
N ALA A 178 -9.40 -19.16 1.12
CA ALA A 178 -8.63 -18.39 0.14
C ALA A 178 -7.68 -17.36 0.80
N LEU A 179 -8.10 -16.75 1.91
CA LEU A 179 -7.26 -15.83 2.68
C LEU A 179 -6.11 -16.56 3.38
N VAL A 180 -6.31 -17.80 3.82
CA VAL A 180 -5.29 -18.60 4.52
C VAL A 180 -4.30 -19.16 3.52
N ASP A 181 -4.78 -19.83 2.47
CA ASP A 181 -3.97 -20.46 1.42
C ASP A 181 -3.12 -19.43 0.67
N GLY A 182 -3.68 -18.25 0.40
CA GLY A 182 -2.96 -17.15 -0.23
C GLY A 182 -1.82 -16.57 0.63
N ASN A 183 -1.78 -16.91 1.92
CA ASN A 183 -0.76 -16.46 2.88
C ASN A 183 0.04 -17.64 3.48
N ASP A 184 0.03 -18.81 2.84
CA ASP A 184 0.73 -19.99 3.32
C ASP A 184 2.26 -19.77 3.43
N ALA A 185 2.87 -20.43 4.42
CA ALA A 185 4.28 -20.30 4.77
C ALA A 185 5.23 -20.93 3.74
N THR A 186 4.74 -21.64 2.71
CA THR A 186 5.58 -22.36 1.73
C THR A 186 5.53 -21.81 0.31
N THR A 187 4.82 -20.70 0.09
CA THR A 187 4.58 -20.14 -1.26
C THR A 187 5.07 -18.69 -1.41
N ASN A 188 5.58 -18.10 -0.35
CA ASN A 188 5.81 -16.65 -0.24
C ASN A 188 7.27 -16.19 -0.36
N SER A 189 8.19 -17.11 -0.71
CA SER A 189 9.63 -16.85 -0.87
C SER A 189 10.01 -16.19 -2.19
N TRP A 190 9.11 -16.16 -3.19
CA TRP A 190 9.39 -15.59 -4.51
C TRP A 190 9.86 -14.13 -4.44
N ILE A 191 10.86 -13.77 -5.27
CA ILE A 191 11.51 -12.44 -5.26
C ILE A 191 10.53 -11.27 -5.31
N GLY A 192 9.41 -11.42 -6.00
CA GLY A 192 8.43 -10.34 -6.10
C GLY A 192 7.83 -9.95 -4.75
N ASN A 193 7.83 -10.84 -3.75
CA ASN A 193 7.33 -10.55 -2.41
C ASN A 193 8.37 -9.73 -1.61
N GLN A 194 8.18 -8.43 -1.59
CA GLN A 194 9.00 -7.44 -0.87
C GLN A 194 8.37 -7.11 0.50
N SER A 195 8.00 -8.12 1.28
CA SER A 195 7.51 -7.98 2.67
C SER A 195 8.53 -8.51 3.68
N LEU A 196 8.31 -8.26 4.97
CA LEU A 196 9.06 -8.91 6.05
C LEU A 196 8.89 -10.43 6.00
N ASN A 197 7.68 -10.92 5.72
CA ASN A 197 7.44 -12.35 5.54
C ASN A 197 8.29 -12.89 4.38
N GLY A 198 8.26 -12.24 3.21
CA GLY A 198 9.00 -12.70 2.03
C GLY A 198 10.51 -12.89 2.27
N ILE A 199 11.18 -11.92 2.91
CA ILE A 199 12.61 -12.07 3.22
C ILE A 199 12.85 -13.17 4.26
N LEU A 200 11.99 -13.30 5.27
CA LEU A 200 12.15 -14.30 6.32
C LEU A 200 11.92 -15.72 5.78
N GLN A 201 10.97 -15.90 4.85
CA GLN A 201 10.79 -17.17 4.15
C GLN A 201 12.04 -17.56 3.36
N ARG A 202 12.65 -16.60 2.65
CA ARG A 202 13.91 -16.83 1.92
C ARG A 202 15.08 -17.21 2.84
N LEU A 203 15.22 -16.49 3.96
CA LEU A 203 16.34 -16.69 4.89
C LEU A 203 16.24 -17.93 5.76
N THR A 204 15.02 -18.45 5.99
CA THR A 204 14.80 -19.57 6.92
C THR A 204 14.40 -20.86 6.23
N GLY A 205 14.36 -20.88 4.89
CA GLY A 205 14.05 -22.09 4.11
C GLY A 205 12.57 -22.46 4.13
N GLU A 206 11.69 -21.47 4.26
CA GLU A 206 10.24 -21.60 4.43
C GLU A 206 9.77 -22.29 5.73
N GLY A 207 8.52 -22.03 6.13
CA GLY A 207 7.85 -22.77 7.22
C GLY A 207 7.64 -22.00 8.53
N LYS A 208 7.46 -22.73 9.64
CA LYS A 208 6.94 -22.18 10.91
C LYS A 208 7.88 -21.15 11.56
N THR A 209 9.19 -21.34 11.44
CA THR A 209 10.19 -20.38 11.95
C THR A 209 10.06 -19.03 11.26
N ALA A 210 9.86 -19.02 9.93
CA ALA A 210 9.63 -17.79 9.18
C ALA A 210 8.39 -17.05 9.69
N LEU A 211 7.28 -17.78 9.91
CA LEU A 211 6.03 -17.21 10.40
C LEU A 211 6.18 -16.60 11.80
N PHE A 212 6.88 -17.27 12.71
CA PHE A 212 7.16 -16.74 14.05
C PHE A 212 7.99 -15.46 13.99
N LEU A 213 9.08 -15.45 13.23
CA LEU A 213 9.93 -14.27 13.04
C LEU A 213 9.17 -13.14 12.36
N PHE A 214 8.30 -13.46 11.41
CA PHE A 214 7.45 -12.49 10.73
C PHE A 214 6.48 -11.85 11.72
N ALA A 215 5.77 -12.64 12.52
CA ALA A 215 4.87 -12.11 13.55
C ALA A 215 5.62 -11.19 14.54
N ALA A 216 6.80 -11.61 15.03
CA ALA A 216 7.61 -10.81 15.95
C ALA A 216 8.07 -9.49 15.32
N THR A 217 8.63 -9.53 14.10
CA THR A 217 9.12 -8.34 13.40
C THR A 217 7.98 -7.43 12.94
N ALA A 218 6.82 -7.98 12.58
CA ALA A 218 5.62 -7.21 12.25
C ALA A 218 5.10 -6.42 13.45
N VAL A 219 5.06 -7.02 14.65
CA VAL A 219 4.68 -6.31 15.89
C VAL A 219 5.63 -5.14 16.16
N ILE A 220 6.94 -5.35 16.01
CA ILE A 220 7.94 -4.29 16.18
C ILE A 220 7.73 -3.18 15.15
N ALA A 221 7.56 -3.52 13.86
CA ALA A 221 7.32 -2.56 12.79
C ALA A 221 6.04 -1.75 13.02
N LEU A 222 4.94 -2.39 13.46
CA LEU A 222 3.69 -1.71 13.82
C LEU A 222 3.88 -0.74 15.00
N GLY A 223 4.59 -1.17 16.05
CA GLY A 223 4.88 -0.34 17.22
C GLY A 223 5.71 0.89 16.88
N LEU A 224 6.83 0.70 16.17
CA LEU A 224 7.69 1.80 15.72
C LEU A 224 6.92 2.72 14.76
N GLY A 225 6.22 2.14 13.78
CA GLY A 225 5.37 2.85 12.83
C GLY A 225 4.35 3.75 13.50
N ALA A 226 3.65 3.24 14.51
CA ALA A 226 2.67 4.01 15.28
C ALA A 226 3.29 5.24 15.96
N VAL A 227 4.51 5.11 16.49
CA VAL A 227 5.25 6.23 17.09
C VAL A 227 5.58 7.29 16.03
N VAL A 228 6.11 6.87 14.86
CA VAL A 228 6.46 7.79 13.77
C VAL A 228 5.23 8.52 13.23
N VAL A 229 4.16 7.78 12.95
CA VAL A 229 2.90 8.33 12.42
C VAL A 229 2.34 9.39 13.35
N ARG A 230 2.26 9.09 14.66
CA ARG A 230 1.79 10.06 15.66
C ARG A 230 2.68 11.30 15.71
N ARG A 231 3.99 11.13 15.60
CA ARG A 231 4.94 12.25 15.63
C ARG A 231 4.80 13.14 14.40
N LEU A 232 4.82 12.57 13.20
CA LEU A 232 4.66 13.31 11.94
C LEU A 232 3.33 14.05 11.91
N HIS A 233 2.24 13.39 12.29
CA HIS A 233 0.93 14.03 12.37
C HIS A 233 0.89 15.19 13.37
N ARG A 234 1.47 15.05 14.57
CA ARG A 234 1.57 16.14 15.56
C ARG A 234 2.40 17.33 15.05
N ASN A 235 3.32 17.09 14.13
CA ASN A 235 4.14 18.12 13.50
C ASN A 235 3.47 18.73 12.25
N GLY A 236 2.24 18.31 11.90
CA GLY A 236 1.51 18.79 10.73
C GLY A 236 1.92 18.11 9.41
N ASP A 237 2.72 17.04 9.45
CA ASP A 237 3.17 16.30 8.27
C ASP A 237 2.27 15.09 7.98
N ASP A 238 1.03 15.39 7.54
CA ASP A 238 0.02 14.36 7.26
C ASP A 238 0.42 13.44 6.09
N LEU A 239 1.08 13.98 5.06
CA LEU A 239 1.57 13.18 3.94
C LEU A 239 2.70 12.23 4.38
N GLY A 240 3.63 12.70 5.22
CA GLY A 240 4.64 11.84 5.82
C GLY A 240 4.03 10.73 6.67
N ALA A 241 3.05 11.07 7.53
CA ALA A 241 2.34 10.10 8.36
C ALA A 241 1.59 9.04 7.51
N LEU A 242 0.98 9.45 6.40
CA LEU A 242 0.34 8.56 5.44
C LEU A 242 1.36 7.61 4.79
N LEU A 243 2.49 8.14 4.31
CA LEU A 243 3.55 7.34 3.66
C LEU A 243 4.16 6.32 4.60
N VAL A 244 4.39 6.68 5.87
CA VAL A 244 4.86 5.72 6.87
C VAL A 244 3.83 4.63 7.10
N THR A 245 2.54 4.97 7.19
CA THR A 245 1.47 3.96 7.34
C THR A 245 1.47 3.00 6.15
N ALA A 246 1.57 3.53 4.92
CA ALA A 246 1.65 2.72 3.72
C ALA A 246 2.87 1.79 3.71
N ALA A 247 4.05 2.31 4.08
CA ALA A 247 5.26 1.52 4.19
C ALA A 247 5.11 0.40 5.21
N ILE A 248 4.62 0.69 6.42
CA ILE A 248 4.36 -0.33 7.45
C ILE A 248 3.37 -1.37 6.94
N GLY A 249 2.27 -0.96 6.29
CA GLY A 249 1.31 -1.87 5.68
C GLY A 249 1.95 -2.84 4.67
N LEU A 250 2.91 -2.35 3.87
CA LEU A 250 3.68 -3.19 2.93
C LEU A 250 4.66 -4.12 3.65
N LEU A 251 5.31 -3.66 4.73
CA LEU A 251 6.22 -4.48 5.52
C LEU A 251 5.51 -5.65 6.21
N VAL A 252 4.34 -5.38 6.79
CA VAL A 252 3.61 -6.32 7.66
C VAL A 252 2.49 -7.09 6.94
N SER A 253 2.27 -6.83 5.66
CA SER A 253 1.47 -7.72 4.81
C SER A 253 2.24 -9.03 4.59
N PRO A 254 1.62 -10.22 4.71
CA PRO A 254 2.31 -11.47 4.42
C PRO A 254 2.82 -11.54 2.98
N VAL A 255 2.14 -10.83 2.07
CA VAL A 255 2.50 -10.70 0.67
C VAL A 255 2.45 -9.24 0.24
N SER A 256 3.60 -8.70 -0.14
CA SER A 256 3.74 -7.38 -0.76
C SER A 256 4.49 -7.51 -2.07
N TRP A 257 3.77 -7.86 -3.13
CA TRP A 257 4.34 -7.89 -4.47
C TRP A 257 4.94 -6.53 -4.85
N THR A 258 5.93 -6.50 -5.74
CA THR A 258 6.56 -5.25 -6.19
C THR A 258 5.54 -4.22 -6.70
N HIS A 259 4.51 -4.66 -7.41
CA HIS A 259 3.40 -3.82 -7.88
C HIS A 259 2.43 -3.34 -6.79
N HIS A 260 2.58 -3.75 -5.52
CA HIS A 260 1.89 -3.14 -4.37
C HIS A 260 2.59 -1.85 -3.90
N TRP A 261 3.85 -1.63 -4.29
CA TRP A 261 4.67 -0.48 -3.89
C TRP A 261 4.35 0.81 -4.67
N VAL A 262 3.14 0.96 -5.22
CA VAL A 262 2.69 2.16 -5.95
C VAL A 262 2.79 3.46 -5.12
N TRP A 263 2.90 3.33 -3.80
CA TRP A 263 3.17 4.40 -2.83
C TRP A 263 4.50 5.15 -3.06
N VAL A 264 5.38 4.65 -3.93
CA VAL A 264 6.54 5.40 -4.44
C VAL A 264 6.15 6.70 -5.14
N VAL A 265 4.93 6.78 -5.69
CA VAL A 265 4.42 7.98 -6.37
C VAL A 265 4.20 9.14 -5.39
N PRO A 266 3.36 9.00 -4.34
CA PRO A 266 3.23 10.05 -3.32
C PRO A 266 4.57 10.31 -2.59
N LEU A 267 5.44 9.30 -2.44
CA LEU A 267 6.79 9.48 -1.90
C LEU A 267 7.65 10.39 -2.79
N ALA A 268 7.60 10.23 -4.12
CA ALA A 268 8.28 11.13 -5.05
C ALA A 268 7.79 12.58 -4.90
N GLY A 269 6.48 12.79 -4.82
CA GLY A 269 5.90 14.11 -4.54
C GLY A 269 6.41 14.71 -3.22
N TYR A 270 6.43 13.90 -2.15
CA TYR A 270 6.94 14.28 -0.83
C TYR A 270 8.43 14.67 -0.84
N LEU A 271 9.26 13.96 -1.60
CA LEU A 271 10.70 14.25 -1.76
C LEU A 271 10.93 15.50 -2.61
N ILE A 272 10.14 15.70 -3.67
CA ILE A 272 10.16 16.91 -4.51
C ILE A 272 9.81 18.15 -3.68
N ALA A 273 8.79 18.06 -2.82
CA ALA A 273 8.39 19.16 -1.94
C ALA A 273 9.49 19.57 -0.94
N ARG A 274 10.41 18.64 -0.62
CA ARG A 274 11.57 18.87 0.26
C ARG A 274 12.87 19.12 -0.50
N SER A 275 12.81 19.26 -1.83
CA SER A 275 14.00 19.41 -2.69
C SER A 275 15.06 18.31 -2.48
N ASN A 276 14.64 17.10 -2.09
CA ASN A 276 15.56 16.00 -1.79
C ASN A 276 15.90 15.21 -3.07
N VAL A 277 16.84 15.75 -3.85
CA VAL A 277 17.26 15.17 -5.15
C VAL A 277 17.89 13.79 -4.97
N TRP A 278 18.71 13.60 -3.94
CA TRP A 278 19.34 12.29 -3.66
C TRP A 278 18.31 11.22 -3.31
N GLY A 279 17.28 11.58 -2.54
CA GLY A 279 16.16 10.68 -2.27
C GLY A 279 15.39 10.30 -3.54
N LEU A 280 15.20 11.24 -4.47
CA LEU A 280 14.55 10.98 -5.76
C LEU A 280 15.38 10.05 -6.66
N LEU A 281 16.70 10.27 -6.70
CA LEU A 281 17.61 9.38 -7.43
C LEU A 281 17.60 7.97 -6.84
N ALA A 282 17.68 7.86 -5.51
CA ALA A 282 17.58 6.57 -4.83
C ALA A 282 16.25 5.87 -5.12
N LEU A 283 15.13 6.60 -5.08
CA LEU A 283 13.81 6.09 -5.42
C LEU A 283 13.76 5.58 -6.87
N ALA A 284 14.24 6.38 -7.83
CA ALA A 284 14.25 6.00 -9.24
C ALA A 284 15.09 4.75 -9.49
N VAL A 285 16.27 4.64 -8.87
CA VAL A 285 17.15 3.47 -8.99
C VAL A 285 16.51 2.24 -8.34
N VAL A 286 16.14 2.31 -7.07
CA VAL A 286 15.57 1.19 -6.32
C VAL A 286 14.33 0.67 -7.05
N PHE A 287 13.39 1.53 -7.41
CA PHE A 287 12.10 1.14 -7.97
C PHE A 287 12.06 1.03 -9.50
N SER A 288 13.21 0.89 -10.17
CA SER A 288 13.27 0.64 -11.63
C SER A 288 13.02 -0.82 -12.01
N GLY A 289 13.11 -1.76 -11.06
CA GLY A 289 12.87 -3.19 -11.29
C GLY A 289 14.10 -3.99 -11.73
N TRP A 290 15.29 -3.37 -11.69
CA TRP A 290 16.56 -3.99 -12.07
C TRP A 290 16.85 -5.30 -11.31
N GLN A 291 16.34 -5.45 -10.08
CA GLN A 291 16.61 -6.64 -9.25
C GLN A 291 16.16 -7.94 -9.92
N PHE A 292 15.08 -7.94 -10.71
CA PHE A 292 14.61 -9.13 -11.43
C PHE A 292 15.60 -9.65 -12.49
N LYS A 293 16.56 -8.81 -12.91
CA LYS A 293 17.62 -9.20 -13.84
C LYS A 293 18.92 -9.58 -13.15
N MET A 294 19.13 -9.11 -11.92
CA MET A 294 20.43 -9.24 -11.24
C MET A 294 20.53 -10.45 -10.32
N VAL A 295 19.40 -10.99 -9.85
CA VAL A 295 19.42 -12.15 -8.95
C VAL A 295 18.63 -13.33 -9.55
N PRO A 296 19.01 -14.58 -9.23
CA PRO A 296 18.24 -15.75 -9.63
C PRO A 296 16.80 -15.68 -9.11
N SER A 297 15.82 -16.08 -9.92
CA SER A 297 14.42 -16.10 -9.49
C SER A 297 13.64 -17.25 -10.12
N GLY A 298 12.60 -17.70 -9.41
CA GLY A 298 11.80 -18.83 -9.81
C GLY A 298 12.37 -20.18 -9.33
N ALA A 299 11.52 -21.22 -9.42
CA ALA A 299 11.84 -22.58 -8.99
C ALA A 299 12.48 -22.69 -7.59
N LYS A 300 12.11 -21.77 -6.67
CA LYS A 300 12.66 -21.66 -5.31
C LYS A 300 14.18 -21.41 -5.23
N SER A 301 14.79 -20.92 -6.30
CA SER A 301 16.20 -20.48 -6.29
C SER A 301 16.47 -19.40 -5.23
N GLU A 302 15.44 -18.68 -4.80
CA GLU A 302 15.47 -17.68 -3.74
C GLU A 302 15.85 -18.22 -2.36
N LEU A 303 15.68 -19.53 -2.12
CA LEU A 303 16.06 -20.18 -0.86
C LEU A 303 17.56 -20.45 -0.75
N THR A 304 18.28 -20.39 -1.87
CA THR A 304 19.72 -20.65 -1.97
C THR A 304 20.52 -19.39 -2.29
N TRP A 305 19.90 -18.21 -2.13
CA TRP A 305 20.52 -16.92 -2.39
C TRP A 305 21.76 -16.68 -1.53
N THR A 306 22.79 -16.09 -2.15
CA THR A 306 23.94 -15.56 -1.42
C THR A 306 23.56 -14.31 -0.64
N ALA A 307 24.43 -13.84 0.25
CA ALA A 307 24.21 -12.56 0.95
C ALA A 307 24.05 -11.38 -0.04
N ALA A 308 24.77 -11.41 -1.17
CA ALA A 308 24.62 -10.40 -2.22
C ALA A 308 23.23 -10.47 -2.87
N ASP A 309 22.77 -11.68 -3.22
CA ASP A 309 21.43 -11.88 -3.80
C ASP A 309 20.32 -11.43 -2.86
N VAL A 310 20.46 -11.71 -1.55
CA VAL A 310 19.52 -11.21 -0.53
C VAL A 310 19.50 -9.69 -0.52
N LEU A 311 20.64 -9.00 -0.55
CA LEU A 311 20.67 -7.54 -0.55
C LEU A 311 20.04 -6.95 -1.82
N LEU A 312 20.41 -7.46 -2.99
CA LEU A 312 19.93 -6.94 -4.27
C LEU A 312 18.44 -7.29 -4.51
N GLY A 313 18.06 -8.52 -4.20
CA GLY A 313 16.71 -9.07 -4.38
C GLY A 313 15.67 -8.51 -3.41
N ASN A 314 16.09 -7.92 -2.28
CA ASN A 314 15.20 -7.29 -1.28
C ASN A 314 15.31 -5.75 -1.27
N SER A 315 15.75 -5.14 -2.37
CA SER A 315 16.07 -3.71 -2.41
C SER A 315 14.91 -2.79 -2.01
N TYR A 316 13.65 -3.14 -2.31
CA TYR A 316 12.48 -2.31 -1.96
C TYR A 316 12.25 -2.35 -0.45
N LEU A 317 12.29 -3.56 0.10
CA LEU A 317 12.16 -3.81 1.53
C LEU A 317 13.26 -3.08 2.31
N ILE A 318 14.50 -3.24 1.88
CA ILE A 318 15.66 -2.61 2.53
C ILE A 318 15.56 -1.09 2.46
N ALA A 319 15.16 -0.52 1.32
CA ALA A 319 14.96 0.92 1.20
C ALA A 319 13.91 1.44 2.20
N ALA A 320 12.81 0.72 2.40
CA ALA A 320 11.81 1.08 3.41
C ALA A 320 12.32 0.97 4.85
N LEU A 321 13.05 -0.11 5.16
CA LEU A 321 13.63 -0.33 6.49
C LEU A 321 14.72 0.68 6.84
N VAL A 322 15.46 1.20 5.86
CA VAL A 322 16.47 2.25 6.06
C VAL A 322 15.84 3.64 6.12
N ALA A 323 14.81 3.91 5.30
CA ALA A 323 14.14 5.20 5.28
C ALA A 323 13.37 5.50 6.59
N ALA A 324 12.73 4.50 7.20
CA ALA A 324 11.91 4.71 8.40
C ALA A 324 12.71 5.23 9.62
N PRO A 325 13.87 4.66 10.01
CA PRO A 325 14.75 5.21 11.04
C PRO A 325 15.28 6.61 10.72
N ILE A 326 15.61 6.89 9.46
CA ILE A 326 16.07 8.22 9.04
C ILE A 326 14.96 9.26 9.25
N VAL A 327 13.71 8.93 8.89
CA VAL A 327 12.56 9.80 9.15
C VAL A 327 12.31 9.98 10.65
N ILE A 328 12.47 8.93 11.47
CA ILE A 328 12.38 9.02 12.94
C ILE A 328 13.44 9.96 13.52
N LEU A 329 14.69 9.83 13.07
CA LEU A 329 15.82 10.62 13.54
C LEU A 329 15.73 12.08 13.10
N LEU A 330 15.27 12.35 11.87
CA LEU A 330 15.09 13.70 11.34
C LEU A 330 13.88 14.40 11.97
N ALA A 331 12.74 13.71 12.15
CA ALA A 331 11.63 14.22 12.94
C ALA A 331 12.04 14.44 14.42
N GLY A 332 13.02 13.64 14.87
CA GLY A 332 13.83 13.71 16.10
C GLY A 332 14.39 15.08 16.42
N ALA A 333 15.02 15.66 15.40
CA ALA A 333 16.00 16.72 15.53
C ALA A 333 15.44 18.14 15.34
N ASP A 334 14.15 18.29 15.01
CA ASP A 334 13.57 19.61 14.74
C ASP A 334 13.58 20.52 16.00
N PRO A 335 14.42 21.58 16.02
CA PRO A 335 14.56 22.48 17.16
C PRO A 335 13.27 23.28 17.46
N ALA A 336 12.38 23.44 16.46
CA ALA A 336 11.14 24.18 16.62
C ALA A 336 10.20 23.56 17.67
N LEU A 337 10.34 22.26 17.95
CA LEU A 337 9.55 21.53 18.94
C LEU A 337 10.09 21.67 20.37
N ARG A 338 11.41 21.87 20.55
CA ARG A 338 12.01 22.11 21.88
C ARG A 338 11.62 23.50 22.42
N GLY A 339 11.49 24.49 21.54
CA GLY A 339 11.12 25.86 21.92
C GLY A 339 9.66 26.05 22.33
N ARG A 340 8.74 25.19 21.87
CA ARG A 340 7.30 25.29 22.20
C ARG A 340 6.94 24.68 23.55
N THR A 341 7.58 23.59 23.95
CA THR A 341 7.37 23.01 25.30
C THR A 341 7.96 23.90 26.39
N ALA A 342 9.11 24.52 26.15
CA ALA A 342 9.73 25.45 27.11
C ALA A 342 8.95 26.77 27.28
N ARG A 343 8.26 27.26 26.24
CA ARG A 343 7.43 28.49 26.35
C ARG A 343 6.11 28.27 27.10
N VAL A 344 5.54 27.07 27.05
CA VAL A 344 4.28 26.77 27.73
C VAL A 344 4.46 26.58 29.24
N GLU A 345 5.67 26.23 29.71
CA GLU A 345 6.00 26.14 31.14
C GLU A 345 6.38 27.49 31.78
N LEU A 346 6.62 28.54 30.99
CA LEU A 346 7.13 29.82 31.48
C LEU A 346 6.11 30.98 31.49
N GLU A 347 4.84 30.76 31.14
CA GLU A 347 3.80 31.76 31.38
C GLU A 347 3.21 31.58 32.79
N PRO A 348 3.51 32.47 33.77
CA PRO A 348 2.82 32.46 35.05
C PRO A 348 1.41 33.00 34.82
N GLY A 349 0.39 32.28 35.27
CA GLY A 349 -1.01 32.68 35.15
C GLY A 349 -1.24 34.11 35.64
N GLU A 350 -1.53 35.01 34.69
CA GLU A 350 -1.96 36.37 34.97
C GLU A 350 -3.33 36.33 35.66
N LYS A 351 -3.32 36.72 36.93
CA LYS A 351 -4.50 37.01 37.74
C LYS A 351 -5.27 38.17 37.11
N SER A 352 -6.43 37.89 36.54
CA SER A 352 -7.45 38.91 36.28
C SER A 352 -8.29 39.09 37.55
N ARG A 353 -8.09 40.24 38.21
CA ARG A 353 -9.06 40.88 39.10
C ARG A 353 -10.00 41.72 38.22
N SER A 354 -11.30 41.53 38.38
CA SER A 354 -12.32 42.59 38.44
C SER A 354 -13.63 41.99 38.92
#